data_AF-A0A7Y8CTC6-F1
#
_entry.id   AF-A0A7Y8CTC6-F1
#
_cell.length_a   1.000
_cell.length_b   1.000
_cell.length_c   1.000
_cell.angle_alpha   90.00
_cell.angle_beta   90.00
_cell.angle_gamma   90.00
#
_symmetry.space_group_name_H-M   'P 1'
#
loop_
_entity.id
_entity.type
_entity.pdbx_description
1 polymer ?
#
loop_
_entity_poly.entity_id
_entity_poly.type
_entity_poly.pdbx_seq_one_letter_code
_entity_poly.pdbx_strand_id
1 'polypeptide(L)' 'MVELSDEEMLRYNRQIVLRGFDFDGQEKLKASRALIVGLGGLG' A
#
# COMPACT_ATOMS: atom_id res chain seq x y z
N MET A 1 -6.65 6.30 12.65
CA MET A 1 -6.74 5.23 11.62
C MET A 1 -6.38 5.90 10.30
N VAL A 2 -5.48 5.32 9.50
CA VAL A 2 -5.07 5.94 8.24
C VAL A 2 -6.00 5.41 7.16
N GLU A 3 -6.95 6.25 6.72
CA GLU A 3 -7.93 5.90 5.69
C GLU A 3 -7.40 6.26 4.29
N LEU A 4 -7.87 5.54 3.27
CA LEU A 4 -7.62 5.85 1.87
C LEU A 4 -8.51 7.00 1.39
N SER A 5 -7.96 7.92 0.59
CA SER A 5 -8.77 8.86 -0.17
C SER A 5 -9.46 8.16 -1.35
N ASP A 6 -10.49 8.78 -1.92
CA ASP A 6 -11.18 8.26 -3.11
C ASP A 6 -10.23 8.01 -4.28
N GLU A 7 -9.24 8.89 -4.47
CA GLU A 7 -8.22 8.74 -5.50
C GLU A 7 -7.34 7.52 -5.23
N GLU A 8 -6.93 7.29 -3.98
CA GLU A 8 -6.12 6.14 -3.59
C GLU A 8 -6.90 4.83 -3.74
N MET A 9 -8.19 4.81 -3.40
CA MET A 9 -9.06 3.64 -3.62
C MET A 9 -9.13 3.26 -5.11
N LEU A 10 -9.31 4.25 -6.00
CA LEU A 10 -9.32 4.02 -7.45
C LEU A 10 -7.95 3.55 -7.95
N ARG A 11 -6.86 4.16 -7.46
CA ARG A 11 -5.48 3.83 -7.85
C ARG A 11 -5.09 2.41 -7.45
N TYR A 12 -5.47 1.98 -6.25
CA TYR A 12 -5.06 0.71 -5.66
C TYR A 12 -6.13 -0.39 -5.76
N ASN A 13 -7.23 -0.15 -6.48
CA ASN A 13 -8.35 -1.10 -6.62
C ASN A 13 -7.89 -2.53 -6.96
N ARG A 14 -6.92 -2.69 -7.88
CA ARG A 14 -6.42 -4.01 -8.27
C ARG A 14 -5.73 -4.78 -7.15
N GLN A 15 -5.16 -4.09 -6.16
CA GLN A 15 -4.55 -4.71 -4.97
C GLN A 15 -5.64 -4.98 -3.92
N ILE A 16 -6.54 -4.02 -3.70
CA ILE A 16 -7.63 -4.12 -2.72
C ILE A 16 -8.54 -5.32 -3.01
N VAL A 17 -8.90 -5.57 -4.28
CA VAL A 17 -9.78 -6.72 -4.63
C VAL A 17 -9.12 -8.09 -4.48
N LEU A 18 -7.81 -8.17 -4.19
CA LEU A 18 -7.15 -9.45 -3.96
C LEU A 18 -7.64 -10.08 -2.67
N ARG A 19 -8.07 -11.34 -2.76
CA ARG A 19 -8.51 -12.13 -1.61
C ARG A 19 -7.40 -12.18 -0.56
N GLY A 20 -7.71 -11.74 0.66
CA GLY A 20 -6.77 -11.74 1.79
C GLY A 20 -5.90 -10.49 1.90
N PHE A 21 -6.07 -9.50 1.00
CA PHE A 21 -5.44 -8.18 1.14
C PHE A 21 -6.46 -7.13 1.60
N ASP A 22 -7.49 -6.85 0.78
CA ASP A 22 -8.59 -5.93 1.10
C ASP A 22 -8.14 -4.50 1.49
N PHE A 23 -9.08 -3.67 1.94
CA PHE A 23 -8.80 -2.32 2.45
C PHE A 23 -7.79 -2.34 3.61
N ASP A 24 -7.97 -3.27 4.56
CA ASP A 24 -7.08 -3.42 5.72
C ASP A 24 -5.61 -3.59 5.32
N GLY A 25 -5.33 -4.37 4.26
CA GLY A 25 -3.98 -4.59 3.76
C GLY A 25 -3.37 -3.30 3.21
N GLN A 26 -4.16 -2.52 2.46
CA GLN A 26 -3.71 -1.27 1.87
C GLN A 26 -3.54 -0.15 2.89
N GLU A 27 -4.44 -0.05 3.88
CA GLU A 27 -4.30 0.91 4.98
C GLU A 27 -3.09 0.59 5.85
N LYS A 28 -2.81 -0.69 6.11
CA LYS A 28 -1.57 -1.12 6.78
C LYS A 28 -0.35 -0.71 5.98
N LEU A 29 -0.34 -0.89 4.66
CA LEU A 29 0.76 -0.48 3.80
C LEU A 29 0.95 1.05 3.82
N LYS A 30 -0.14 1.81 3.74
CA LYS A 30 -0.12 3.29 3.80
C LYS A 30 0.39 3.81 5.15
N ALA A 31 0.06 3.12 6.25
CA ALA A 31 0.57 3.43 7.58
C ALA A 31 2.01 2.95 7.83
N SER A 32 2.56 2.10 6.96
CA SER A 32 3.88 1.50 7.13
C SER A 32 5.02 2.44 6.79
N ARG A 33 6.20 2.13 7.30
CA ARG A 33 7.47 2.78 6.95
C ARG A 33 8.47 1.70 6.57
N ALA A 34 9.16 1.88 5.45
CA ALA A 34 10.25 1.01 5.01
C ALA A 34 11.53 1.84 4.86
N LEU A 35 12.66 1.27 5.27
CA LEU A 35 13.99 1.84 5.04
C LEU A 35 14.69 0.99 4.00
N ILE A 36 15.14 1.62 2.90
CA ILE A 36 15.98 0.98 1.90
C ILE A 36 17.40 1.52 2.08
N VAL A 37 18.36 0.63 2.33
CA VAL A 37 19.78 0.99 2.52
C VAL A 37 20.57 0.58 1.28
N GLY A 38 21.06 1.58 0.54
CA GLY A 38 21.75 1.40 -0.73
C GLY A 38 20.76 1.38 -1.91
N LEU A 39 20.96 2.32 -2.85
CA LEU A 39 20.13 2.49 -4.05
C LEU A 39 20.96 2.16 -5.31
N GLY A 40 21.45 0.92 -5.36
CA GLY A 40 22.18 0.37 -6.51
C GLY A 40 21.21 -0.32 -7.49
N GLY A 41 21.64 -1.41 -8.14
CA GLY A 41 20.78 -2.14 -9.09
C GLY A 41 19.61 -2.91 -8.49
N LEU A 42 19.52 -3.01 -7.16
CA LEU A 42 18.50 -3.79 -6.43
C LEU A 42 17.54 -2.95 -5.59
N GLY A 43 17.94 -1.72 -5.23
CA GLY A 43 17.31 -0.90 -4.19
C GLY A 43 16.45 0.22 -4.75
#